data_AF-A0A923WRV8-F1
#
_entry.id   AF-A0A923WRV8-F1
#
_cell.length_a   1.000
_cell.length_b   1.000
_cell.length_c   1.000
_cell.angle_alpha   90.00
_cell.angle_beta   90.00
_cell.angle_gamma   90.00
#
_symmetry.space_group_name_H-M   'P 1'
#
loop_
_entity.id
_entity.type
_entity.pdbx_description
1 polymer ?
#
loop_
_entity_poly.entity_id
_entity_poly.type
_entity_poly.pdbx_seq_one_letter_code
_entity_poly.pdbx_strand_id
1 'polypeptide(L)'
;MSDTLYSWQNALRGNLGGSGDPEDELPLRSELFSAAQMAAHGKHLAARHRLSKRGGPDRLLSRLAENAEVIAGTCGELTAAIKAGRQITPASEWLLDNFYLIEEQIRTARRHLPKNYSKQLPRLANEEAEGNPRVYQIALEIMAHGDGRVDPESLSRFVDAYQELAPLKLGELWAIPIMLRIALIENLRRVAARVYENRTQRDRANTWADQMSETAEKNPSDLILLVADMARSGQPMNSAFVAELARRLQGQSSSLTLALQWVTTRLADVGLTIEQQIQAEIQQQAADQVTISNSIGSLRFLGTMDWREFVETMSAVEQTLRCDPADTYGKMDFATRDNYRHIIEQLAKRSSYTEVQVAEQALELAQANREPARGGLDMRT
;
A
#
# COMPACT_ATOMS: atom_id res chain seq x y z
N MET A 1 -4.52 -20.71 22.52
CA MET A 1 -4.95 -19.31 22.30
C MET A 1 -3.81 -18.32 22.58
N SER A 2 -2.95 -18.55 23.58
CA SER A 2 -1.78 -17.70 23.85
C SER A 2 -0.69 -17.79 22.77
N ASP A 3 -0.38 -18.98 22.25
CA ASP A 3 0.66 -19.16 21.21
C ASP A 3 0.30 -18.51 19.88
N THR A 4 -0.98 -18.50 19.50
CA THR A 4 -1.46 -17.79 18.30
C THR A 4 -1.37 -16.28 18.48
N LEU A 5 -1.82 -15.72 19.61
CA LEU A 5 -1.71 -14.29 19.89
C LEU A 5 -0.25 -13.79 19.92
N TYR A 6 0.68 -14.59 20.43
CA TYR A 6 2.11 -14.26 20.49
C TYR A 6 2.80 -14.35 19.11
N SER A 7 2.38 -15.29 18.26
CA SER A 7 2.81 -15.37 16.86
C SER A 7 2.29 -14.18 16.03
N TRP A 8 1.07 -13.71 16.31
CA TRP A 8 0.44 -12.59 15.62
C TRP A 8 1.11 -11.24 15.92
N GLN A 9 1.46 -10.99 17.19
CA GLN A 9 2.20 -9.78 17.56
C GLN A 9 3.60 -9.69 16.93
N ASN A 10 4.22 -10.84 16.63
CA ASN A 10 5.50 -10.88 15.91
C ASN A 10 5.34 -10.75 14.38
N ALA A 11 4.24 -11.27 13.81
CA ALA A 11 3.92 -11.12 12.38
C ALA A 11 3.63 -9.66 12.00
N LEU A 12 3.08 -8.88 12.92
CA LEU A 12 2.88 -7.43 12.75
C LEU A 12 4.19 -6.64 12.65
N ARG A 13 5.30 -7.16 13.22
CA ARG A 13 6.61 -6.49 13.32
C ARG A 13 7.59 -6.78 12.18
N GLY A 14 7.24 -7.62 11.20
CA GLY A 14 8.12 -7.89 10.07
C GLY A 14 8.26 -6.65 9.19
N ASN A 15 9.48 -6.12 9.00
CA ASN A 15 9.75 -5.06 8.03
C ASN A 15 10.97 -5.44 7.17
N LEU A 16 11.02 -4.94 5.93
CA LEU A 16 12.12 -5.16 4.97
C LEU A 16 13.29 -4.18 5.16
N GLY A 17 13.29 -3.37 6.22
CA GLY A 17 14.35 -2.39 6.50
C GLY A 17 14.21 -1.55 7.78
N GLY A 18 13.05 -1.47 8.42
CA GLY A 18 12.88 -0.73 9.68
C GLY A 18 13.03 -1.60 10.93
N SER A 19 13.68 -1.08 11.96
CA SER A 19 13.46 -1.48 13.36
C SER A 19 11.96 -1.52 13.61
N GLY A 20 11.41 -2.50 14.33
CA GLY A 20 9.97 -2.65 14.62
C GLY A 20 9.37 -1.49 15.42
N ASP A 21 9.37 -0.31 14.82
CA ASP A 21 8.97 0.99 15.33
C ASP A 21 7.46 1.16 15.08
N PRO A 22 6.67 1.63 16.06
CA PRO A 22 5.21 1.76 15.89
C PRO A 22 4.78 2.64 14.70
N GLU A 23 5.66 3.53 14.21
CA GLU A 23 5.42 4.33 13.00
C GLU A 23 5.32 3.47 11.73
N ASP A 24 6.04 2.34 11.68
CA ASP A 24 6.01 1.38 10.55
C ASP A 24 4.69 0.61 10.45
N GLU A 25 3.79 0.73 11.43
CA GLU A 25 2.46 0.11 11.42
C GLU A 25 1.34 1.09 11.03
N LEU A 26 1.64 2.38 10.87
CA LEU A 26 0.66 3.37 10.43
C LEU A 26 0.28 3.12 8.94
N PRO A 27 -0.99 3.35 8.55
CA PRO A 27 -1.40 3.41 7.15
C PRO A 27 -0.49 4.36 6.37
N LEU A 28 -0.20 4.02 5.11
CA LEU A 28 0.62 4.83 4.22
C LEU A 28 -0.18 6.08 3.83
N ARG A 29 -0.03 7.14 4.62
CA ARG A 29 -0.69 8.43 4.43
C ARG A 29 0.32 9.55 4.55
N SER A 30 0.23 10.51 3.65
CA SER A 30 1.01 11.74 3.67
C SER A 30 0.14 12.89 3.19
N GLU A 31 0.70 14.09 3.07
CA GLU A 31 -0.01 15.24 2.52
C GLU A 31 -0.56 14.90 1.12
N LEU A 32 -1.85 15.17 0.91
CA LEU A 32 -2.52 14.86 -0.35
C LEU A 32 -2.03 15.80 -1.45
N PHE A 33 -1.61 15.21 -2.56
CA PHE A 33 -1.10 15.97 -3.71
C PHE A 33 -2.11 16.00 -4.86
N SER A 34 -2.30 17.18 -5.45
CA SER A 34 -2.91 17.32 -6.77
C SER A 34 -2.02 16.69 -7.86
N ALA A 35 -2.57 16.46 -9.06
CA ALA A 35 -1.80 15.92 -10.18
C ALA A 35 -0.54 16.74 -10.53
N ALA A 36 -0.58 18.07 -10.33
CA ALA A 36 0.58 18.94 -10.52
C ALA A 36 1.63 18.78 -9.40
N GLN A 37 1.19 18.66 -8.14
CA GLN A 37 2.08 18.38 -7.01
C GLN A 37 2.70 16.98 -7.12
N MET A 38 1.94 15.98 -7.59
CA MET A 38 2.44 14.63 -7.89
C MET A 38 3.56 14.66 -8.94
N ALA A 39 3.40 15.44 -10.01
CA ALA A 39 4.45 15.61 -11.01
C ALA A 39 5.73 16.25 -10.41
N ALA A 40 5.57 17.31 -9.61
CA ALA A 40 6.69 17.95 -8.92
C ALA A 40 7.38 16.99 -7.96
N HIS A 41 6.61 16.18 -7.23
CA HIS A 41 7.12 15.12 -6.35
C HIS A 41 7.88 14.06 -7.13
N GLY A 42 7.38 13.63 -8.29
CA GLY A 42 8.06 12.70 -9.19
C GLY A 42 9.46 13.19 -9.58
N LYS A 43 9.61 14.48 -9.95
CA LYS A 43 10.93 15.09 -10.23
C LYS A 43 11.81 15.10 -9.00
N HIS A 44 11.27 15.51 -7.85
CA HIS A 44 12.03 15.55 -6.59
C HIS A 44 12.55 14.15 -6.20
N LEU A 45 11.70 13.14 -6.30
CA LEU A 45 12.04 11.76 -6.01
C LEU A 45 13.12 11.22 -6.98
N ALA A 46 12.98 11.51 -8.27
CA ALA A 46 13.94 11.10 -9.29
C ALA A 46 15.35 11.66 -9.02
N ALA A 47 15.46 12.90 -8.55
CA ALA A 47 16.73 13.52 -8.18
C ALA A 47 17.41 12.85 -6.97
N ARG A 48 16.64 12.23 -6.07
CA ARG A 48 17.12 11.59 -4.84
C ARG A 48 17.49 10.12 -5.02
N HIS A 49 16.79 9.42 -5.92
CA HIS A 49 16.99 7.99 -6.13
C HIS A 49 18.38 7.68 -6.68
N ARG A 50 19.13 6.87 -5.93
CA ARG A 50 20.43 6.35 -6.33
C ARG A 50 20.33 4.86 -6.55
N LEU A 51 20.69 4.39 -7.74
CA LEU A 51 20.63 2.97 -8.07
C LEU A 51 21.84 2.21 -7.50
N SER A 52 21.58 1.05 -6.91
CA SER A 52 22.59 0.09 -6.53
C SER A 52 23.19 -0.59 -7.76
N LYS A 53 24.51 -0.80 -7.75
CA LYS A 53 25.22 -1.58 -8.76
C LYS A 53 25.02 -3.10 -8.60
N ARG A 54 24.45 -3.54 -7.47
CA ARG A 54 24.24 -4.94 -7.14
C ARG A 54 22.76 -5.27 -7.21
N GLY A 55 22.44 -6.46 -7.72
CA GLY A 55 21.14 -7.07 -7.51
C GLY A 55 20.93 -7.42 -6.03
N GLY A 56 19.70 -7.77 -5.68
CA GLY A 56 19.33 -8.14 -4.31
C GLY A 56 18.35 -9.30 -4.29
N PRO A 57 18.17 -9.96 -3.13
CA PRO A 57 17.15 -10.99 -2.97
C PRO A 57 15.74 -10.41 -3.18
N ASP A 58 14.83 -11.25 -3.65
CA ASP A 58 13.43 -10.88 -3.76
C ASP A 58 12.78 -10.91 -2.36
N ARG A 59 12.48 -9.71 -1.86
CA ARG A 59 11.86 -9.50 -0.55
C ARG A 59 10.34 -9.29 -0.66
N LEU A 60 9.85 -8.90 -1.84
CA LEU A 60 8.45 -8.51 -2.06
C LEU A 60 7.50 -9.69 -1.98
N LEU A 61 7.90 -10.87 -2.47
CA LEU A 61 7.05 -12.07 -2.37
C LEU A 61 6.89 -12.58 -0.93
N SER A 62 7.96 -12.52 -0.12
CA SER A 62 7.86 -12.84 1.32
C SER A 62 6.92 -11.87 2.00
N ARG A 63 7.12 -10.57 1.75
CA ARG A 63 6.28 -9.53 2.31
C ARG A 63 4.82 -9.65 1.90
N LEU A 64 4.55 -9.97 0.64
CA LEU A 64 3.19 -10.23 0.16
C LEU A 64 2.54 -11.44 0.84
N ALA A 65 3.32 -12.46 1.23
CA ALA A 65 2.82 -13.59 2.00
C ALA A 65 2.47 -13.19 3.43
N GLU A 66 3.36 -12.49 4.12
CA GLU A 66 3.11 -11.92 5.46
C GLU A 66 1.87 -11.01 5.45
N ASN A 67 1.76 -10.14 4.44
CA ASN A 67 0.62 -9.24 4.29
C ASN A 67 -0.70 -10.01 4.16
N ALA A 68 -0.69 -11.08 3.36
CA ALA A 68 -1.85 -11.93 3.17
C ALA A 68 -2.27 -12.65 4.46
N GLU A 69 -1.31 -13.14 5.25
CA GLU A 69 -1.59 -13.80 6.52
C GLU A 69 -2.25 -12.86 7.52
N VAL A 70 -1.72 -11.65 7.69
CA VAL A 70 -2.28 -10.64 8.60
C VAL A 70 -3.70 -10.25 8.19
N ILE A 71 -3.94 -9.97 6.91
CA ILE A 71 -5.29 -9.61 6.43
C ILE A 71 -6.26 -10.77 6.64
N ALA A 72 -5.85 -12.00 6.29
CA ALA A 72 -6.71 -13.18 6.38
C ALA A 72 -7.11 -13.48 7.84
N GLY A 73 -6.18 -13.44 8.79
CA GLY A 73 -6.54 -13.72 10.18
C GLY A 73 -7.31 -12.59 10.85
N THR A 74 -7.05 -11.31 10.52
CA THR A 74 -7.96 -10.22 10.93
C THR A 74 -9.39 -10.50 10.45
N CYS A 75 -9.57 -10.86 9.19
CA CYS A 75 -10.90 -11.19 8.65
C CYS A 75 -11.52 -12.43 9.31
N GLY A 76 -10.70 -13.43 9.66
CA GLY A 76 -11.14 -14.60 10.44
C GLY A 76 -11.71 -14.23 11.82
N GLU A 77 -11.00 -13.38 12.56
CA GLU A 77 -11.40 -12.88 13.87
C GLU A 77 -12.64 -11.97 13.81
N LEU A 78 -12.73 -11.11 12.78
CA LEU A 78 -13.92 -10.31 12.50
C LEU A 78 -15.14 -11.21 12.22
N THR A 79 -14.98 -12.25 11.41
CA THR A 79 -16.04 -13.23 11.12
C THR A 79 -16.49 -13.97 12.39
N ALA A 80 -15.55 -14.34 13.26
CA ALA A 80 -15.85 -15.00 14.52
C ALA A 80 -16.66 -14.10 15.48
N ALA A 81 -16.37 -12.79 15.53
CA ALA A 81 -17.17 -11.83 16.32
C ALA A 81 -18.62 -11.75 15.86
N ILE A 82 -18.84 -11.62 14.54
CA ILE A 82 -20.20 -11.54 13.99
C ILE A 82 -21.00 -12.79 14.37
N LYS A 83 -20.38 -13.98 14.25
CA LYS A 83 -21.01 -15.25 14.66
C LYS A 83 -21.33 -15.30 16.15
N ALA A 84 -20.52 -14.66 16.98
CA ALA A 84 -20.76 -14.52 18.42
C ALA A 84 -21.75 -13.39 18.78
N GLY A 85 -22.38 -12.74 17.79
CA GLY A 85 -23.35 -11.67 18.00
C GLY A 85 -22.74 -10.33 18.44
N ARG A 86 -21.42 -10.16 18.29
CA ARG A 86 -20.74 -8.90 18.66
C ARG A 86 -20.87 -7.87 17.54
N GLN A 87 -21.05 -6.61 17.93
CA GLN A 87 -21.02 -5.50 16.99
C GLN A 87 -19.60 -5.27 16.48
N ILE A 88 -19.49 -5.01 15.17
CA ILE A 88 -18.23 -4.63 14.53
C ILE A 88 -18.32 -3.20 14.03
N THR A 89 -17.16 -2.59 13.76
CA THR A 89 -17.09 -1.18 13.33
C THR A 89 -17.33 -1.07 11.83
N PRO A 90 -17.76 0.10 11.31
CA PRO A 90 -17.94 0.29 9.87
C PRO A 90 -16.67 -0.02 9.05
N ALA A 91 -15.49 0.31 9.56
CA ALA A 91 -14.22 -0.04 8.91
C ALA A 91 -13.98 -1.57 8.89
N SER A 92 -14.41 -2.28 9.94
CA SER A 92 -14.33 -3.75 10.00
C SER A 92 -15.28 -4.41 9.01
N GLU A 93 -16.52 -3.90 8.91
CA GLU A 93 -17.52 -4.36 7.93
C GLU A 93 -16.99 -4.18 6.51
N TRP A 94 -16.48 -3.00 6.20
CA TRP A 94 -15.96 -2.69 4.87
C TRP A 94 -14.77 -3.57 4.47
N LEU A 95 -13.87 -3.89 5.41
CA LEU A 95 -12.76 -4.82 5.16
C LEU A 95 -13.28 -6.22 4.85
N LEU A 96 -14.25 -6.73 5.62
CA LEU A 96 -14.85 -8.04 5.43
C LEU A 96 -15.60 -8.15 4.10
N ASP A 97 -16.44 -7.16 3.79
CA ASP A 97 -17.25 -7.13 2.56
C ASP A 97 -16.38 -7.20 1.30
N ASN A 98 -15.16 -6.66 1.37
CA ASN A 98 -14.23 -6.62 0.25
C ASN A 98 -13.11 -7.68 0.33
N PHE A 99 -13.12 -8.57 1.33
CA PHE A 99 -12.05 -9.54 1.54
C PHE A 99 -11.81 -10.45 0.33
N TYR A 100 -12.88 -10.90 -0.35
CA TYR A 100 -12.78 -11.74 -1.55
C TYR A 100 -11.97 -11.06 -2.68
N LEU A 101 -12.17 -9.74 -2.85
CA LEU A 101 -11.45 -8.96 -3.85
C LEU A 101 -9.97 -8.87 -3.47
N ILE A 102 -9.67 -8.62 -2.19
CA ILE A 102 -8.30 -8.54 -1.70
C ILE A 102 -7.57 -9.88 -1.94
N GLU A 103 -8.22 -11.01 -1.65
CA GLU A 103 -7.66 -12.34 -1.94
C GLU A 103 -7.37 -12.54 -3.43
N GLU A 104 -8.28 -12.14 -4.31
CA GLU A 104 -8.08 -12.22 -5.76
C GLU A 104 -6.89 -11.39 -6.20
N GLN A 105 -6.73 -10.18 -5.66
CA GLN A 105 -5.60 -9.30 -5.97
C GLN A 105 -4.28 -9.87 -5.44
N ILE A 106 -4.26 -10.50 -4.27
CA ILE A 106 -3.08 -11.20 -3.74
C ILE A 106 -2.67 -12.36 -4.67
N ARG A 107 -3.64 -13.17 -5.13
CA ARG A 107 -3.38 -14.28 -6.08
C ARG A 107 -2.83 -13.76 -7.41
N THR A 108 -3.43 -12.69 -7.92
CA THR A 108 -2.99 -11.98 -9.13
C THR A 108 -1.56 -11.47 -8.98
N ALA A 109 -1.26 -10.85 -7.84
CA ALA A 109 0.07 -10.33 -7.57
C ALA A 109 1.15 -11.43 -7.54
N ARG A 110 0.86 -12.56 -6.88
CA ARG A 110 1.76 -13.73 -6.85
C ARG A 110 2.00 -14.32 -8.24
N ARG A 111 0.98 -14.34 -9.11
CA ARG A 111 1.09 -14.87 -10.47
C ARG A 111 1.93 -13.97 -11.39
N HIS A 112 1.77 -12.65 -11.26
CA HIS A 112 2.41 -11.67 -12.14
C HIS A 112 3.77 -11.16 -11.62
N LEU A 113 4.21 -11.56 -10.42
CA LEU A 113 5.57 -11.29 -9.94
C LEU A 113 6.42 -12.57 -9.82
N PRO A 114 6.93 -13.14 -10.94
CA PRO A 114 7.88 -14.25 -10.86
C PRO A 114 9.16 -13.82 -10.12
N LYS A 115 9.74 -14.73 -9.32
CA LYS A 115 11.01 -14.51 -8.57
C LYS A 115 12.14 -13.96 -9.46
N ASN A 116 12.20 -14.41 -10.71
CA ASN A 116 13.24 -14.01 -11.65
C ASN A 116 13.04 -12.59 -12.20
N TYR A 117 11.79 -12.11 -12.25
CA TYR A 117 11.46 -10.76 -12.69
C TYR A 117 11.85 -9.72 -11.62
N SER A 118 11.44 -9.95 -10.37
CA SER A 118 11.79 -9.08 -9.22
C SER A 118 13.30 -8.91 -9.02
N LYS A 119 14.10 -9.94 -9.34
CA LYS A 119 15.57 -9.89 -9.26
C LYS A 119 16.22 -9.00 -10.33
N GLN A 120 15.56 -8.80 -11.47
CA GLN A 120 16.10 -8.02 -12.60
C GLN A 120 15.83 -6.51 -12.47
N LEU A 121 14.93 -6.11 -11.58
CA LEU A 121 14.57 -4.71 -11.40
C LEU A 121 15.71 -3.92 -10.73
N PRO A 122 16.01 -2.70 -11.22
CA PRO A 122 16.93 -1.79 -10.55
C PRO A 122 16.51 -1.51 -9.11
N ARG A 123 17.49 -1.53 -8.20
CA ARG A 123 17.27 -1.36 -6.75
C ARG A 123 17.89 -0.07 -6.25
N LEU A 124 17.32 0.49 -5.20
CA LEU A 124 17.84 1.69 -4.56
C LEU A 124 19.02 1.35 -3.64
N ALA A 125 19.99 2.26 -3.59
CA ALA A 125 21.13 2.27 -2.68
C ALA A 125 20.97 3.33 -1.56
N ASN A 126 19.83 4.02 -1.52
CA ASN A 126 19.48 4.97 -0.46
C ASN A 126 19.24 4.20 0.84
N GLU A 127 19.74 4.69 1.98
CA GLU A 127 19.66 4.01 3.28
C GLU A 127 18.20 3.66 3.68
N GLU A 128 17.27 4.60 3.52
CA GLU A 128 15.84 4.44 3.84
C GLU A 128 15.12 3.39 2.99
N ALA A 129 15.65 3.07 1.80
CA ALA A 129 15.01 2.18 0.82
C ALA A 129 15.99 1.13 0.29
N GLU A 130 17.04 0.80 1.06
CA GLU A 130 18.16 0.02 0.56
C GLU A 130 17.70 -1.38 0.12
N GLY A 131 17.99 -1.71 -1.13
CA GLY A 131 17.67 -3.02 -1.70
C GLY A 131 16.23 -3.16 -2.17
N ASN A 132 15.35 -2.17 -1.98
CA ASN A 132 14.02 -2.17 -2.59
C ASN A 132 14.09 -1.85 -4.09
N PRO A 133 13.26 -2.48 -4.94
CA PRO A 133 13.13 -2.06 -6.33
C PRO A 133 12.70 -0.60 -6.42
N ARG A 134 13.36 0.18 -7.28
CA ARG A 134 13.04 1.61 -7.48
C ARG A 134 11.56 1.83 -7.77
N VAL A 135 10.97 0.97 -8.61
CA VAL A 135 9.56 1.02 -9.00
C VAL A 135 8.62 0.73 -7.82
N TYR A 136 9.06 -0.05 -6.84
CA TYR A 136 8.29 -0.27 -5.62
C TYR A 136 8.26 0.98 -4.75
N GLN A 137 9.38 1.70 -4.61
CA GLN A 137 9.39 2.99 -3.92
C GLN A 137 8.50 4.02 -4.62
N ILE A 138 8.57 4.11 -5.95
CA ILE A 138 7.65 4.96 -6.74
C ILE A 138 6.19 4.62 -6.42
N ALA A 139 5.84 3.33 -6.37
CA ALA A 139 4.49 2.92 -6.02
C ALA A 139 4.09 3.34 -4.60
N LEU A 140 4.97 3.20 -3.61
CA LEU A 140 4.71 3.64 -2.23
C LEU A 140 4.46 5.16 -2.13
N GLU A 141 5.25 5.96 -2.84
CA GLU A 141 5.14 7.43 -2.86
C GLU A 141 3.82 7.89 -3.50
N ILE A 142 3.43 7.28 -4.62
CA ILE A 142 2.14 7.53 -5.27
C ILE A 142 0.99 7.19 -4.33
N MET A 143 1.10 6.07 -3.61
CA MET A 143 0.10 5.60 -2.68
C MET A 143 -0.04 6.50 -1.44
N ALA A 144 1.09 6.95 -0.87
CA ALA A 144 1.12 7.78 0.32
C ALA A 144 0.51 9.17 0.08
N HIS A 145 0.85 9.81 -1.04
CA HIS A 145 0.34 11.13 -1.41
C HIS A 145 -1.03 11.11 -2.10
N GLY A 146 -1.53 9.92 -2.47
CA GLY A 146 -2.88 9.70 -2.96
C GLY A 146 -3.87 9.17 -1.91
N ASP A 147 -3.45 8.94 -0.67
CA ASP A 147 -4.22 8.24 0.40
C ASP A 147 -4.96 6.99 -0.13
N GLY A 148 -4.22 6.09 -0.76
CA GLY A 148 -4.84 4.88 -1.29
C GLY A 148 -5.37 5.01 -2.71
N ARG A 149 -5.63 6.23 -3.20
CA ARG A 149 -6.26 6.50 -4.49
C ARG A 149 -5.22 6.65 -5.60
N VAL A 150 -5.34 5.81 -6.62
CA VAL A 150 -4.54 5.88 -7.85
C VAL A 150 -5.47 6.21 -9.00
N ASP A 151 -5.20 7.32 -9.68
CA ASP A 151 -5.89 7.70 -10.92
C ASP A 151 -4.91 7.73 -12.10
N PRO A 152 -5.38 7.49 -13.35
CA PRO A 152 -4.52 7.44 -14.53
C PRO A 152 -3.74 8.73 -14.80
N GLU A 153 -4.36 9.89 -14.58
CA GLU A 153 -3.77 11.18 -14.92
C GLU A 153 -2.60 11.50 -14.00
N SER A 154 -2.82 11.39 -12.69
CA SER A 154 -1.78 11.59 -11.68
C SER A 154 -0.66 10.57 -11.82
N LEU A 155 -0.97 9.30 -12.07
CA LEU A 155 0.03 8.25 -12.31
C LEU A 155 0.90 8.58 -13.54
N SER A 156 0.26 8.95 -14.66
CA SER A 156 0.96 9.27 -15.90
C SER A 156 1.85 10.49 -15.73
N ARG A 157 1.33 11.58 -15.14
CA ARG A 157 2.12 12.80 -14.88
C ARG A 157 3.27 12.56 -13.92
N PHE A 158 3.07 11.75 -12.89
CA PHE A 158 4.14 11.38 -11.96
C PHE A 158 5.27 10.66 -12.69
N VAL A 159 4.94 9.63 -13.47
CA VAL A 159 5.92 8.79 -14.16
C VAL A 159 6.64 9.58 -15.24
N ASP A 160 5.93 10.38 -16.03
CA ASP A 160 6.51 11.26 -17.05
C ASP A 160 7.52 12.24 -16.43
N ALA A 161 7.09 12.96 -15.38
CA ALA A 161 7.94 13.92 -14.67
C ALA A 161 9.15 13.25 -13.99
N TYR A 162 8.99 12.04 -13.44
CA TYR A 162 10.09 11.25 -12.88
C TYR A 162 11.14 10.91 -13.96
N GLN A 163 10.68 10.52 -15.15
CA GLN A 163 11.55 10.09 -16.25
C GLN A 163 12.37 11.22 -16.88
N GLU A 164 11.98 12.50 -16.70
CA GLU A 164 12.78 13.65 -17.14
C GLU A 164 14.20 13.64 -16.54
N LEU A 165 14.36 13.13 -15.32
CA LEU A 165 15.66 13.05 -14.64
C LEU A 165 16.22 11.64 -14.58
N ALA A 166 15.37 10.62 -14.50
CA ALA A 166 15.78 9.24 -14.34
C ALA A 166 14.92 8.29 -15.18
N PRO A 167 15.29 8.06 -16.45
CA PRO A 167 14.56 7.16 -17.34
C PRO A 167 14.31 5.78 -16.72
N LEU A 168 13.09 5.27 -16.87
CA LEU A 168 12.71 3.94 -16.45
C LEU A 168 12.97 2.94 -17.58
N LYS A 169 13.44 1.75 -17.23
CA LYS A 169 13.57 0.65 -18.18
C LYS A 169 12.19 0.10 -18.58
N LEU A 170 12.11 -0.58 -19.72
CA LEU A 170 10.91 -1.31 -20.14
C LEU A 170 10.40 -2.25 -19.05
N GLY A 171 11.29 -3.05 -18.45
CA GLY A 171 10.94 -3.93 -17.33
C GLY A 171 10.48 -3.18 -16.07
N GLU A 172 10.88 -1.92 -15.88
CA GLU A 172 10.37 -1.11 -14.78
C GLU A 172 8.96 -0.59 -15.06
N LEU A 173 8.69 -0.12 -16.28
CA LEU A 173 7.35 0.32 -16.69
C LEU A 173 6.33 -0.82 -16.60
N TRP A 174 6.69 -2.01 -17.07
CA TRP A 174 5.87 -3.23 -16.94
C TRP A 174 5.71 -3.69 -15.48
N ALA A 175 6.59 -3.25 -14.56
CA ALA A 175 6.46 -3.57 -13.15
C ALA A 175 5.52 -2.63 -12.38
N ILE A 176 5.21 -1.44 -12.89
CA ILE A 176 4.32 -0.47 -12.22
C ILE A 176 2.98 -1.08 -11.77
N PRO A 177 2.23 -1.83 -12.60
CA PRO A 177 0.92 -2.39 -12.22
C PRO A 177 1.01 -3.32 -11.01
N ILE A 178 2.06 -4.13 -10.97
CA ILE A 178 2.26 -5.12 -9.90
C ILE A 178 2.80 -4.45 -8.64
N MET A 179 3.66 -3.43 -8.77
CA MET A 179 4.17 -2.67 -7.63
C MET A 179 3.08 -1.87 -6.93
N LEU A 180 2.21 -1.19 -7.68
CA LEU A 180 1.03 -0.50 -7.13
C LEU A 180 0.11 -1.48 -6.39
N ARG A 181 -0.12 -2.66 -6.96
CA ARG A 181 -0.94 -3.71 -6.32
C ARG A 181 -0.33 -4.19 -5.00
N ILE A 182 0.98 -4.40 -4.94
CA ILE A 182 1.66 -4.81 -3.70
C ILE A 182 1.61 -3.68 -2.66
N ALA A 183 1.83 -2.44 -3.06
CA ALA A 183 1.74 -1.28 -2.18
C ALA A 183 0.32 -1.08 -1.61
N LEU A 184 -0.73 -1.30 -2.42
CA LEU A 184 -2.12 -1.31 -1.97
C LEU A 184 -2.40 -2.41 -0.94
N ILE A 185 -1.88 -3.62 -1.18
CA ILE A 185 -2.04 -4.75 -0.24
C ILE A 185 -1.28 -4.49 1.07
N GLU A 186 -0.09 -3.88 1.01
CA GLU A 186 0.66 -3.43 2.18
C GLU A 186 -0.16 -2.42 3.00
N ASN A 187 -0.80 -1.45 2.33
CA ASN A 187 -1.64 -0.46 3.00
C ASN A 187 -2.88 -1.10 3.64
N LEU A 188 -3.54 -2.02 2.94
CA LEU A 188 -4.67 -2.79 3.49
C LEU A 188 -4.24 -3.63 4.70
N ARG A 189 -3.03 -4.20 4.69
CA ARG A 189 -2.49 -4.91 5.85
C ARG A 189 -2.29 -3.97 7.05
N ARG A 190 -1.76 -2.75 6.83
CA ARG A 190 -1.60 -1.72 7.87
C ARG A 190 -2.94 -1.40 8.52
N VAL A 191 -3.97 -1.15 7.71
CA VAL A 191 -5.31 -0.87 8.22
C VAL A 191 -5.92 -2.10 8.90
N ALA A 192 -5.76 -3.31 8.35
CA ALA A 192 -6.26 -4.54 8.96
C ALA A 192 -5.65 -4.81 10.35
N ALA A 193 -4.35 -4.57 10.50
CA ALA A 193 -3.68 -4.66 11.80
C ALA A 193 -4.25 -3.66 12.81
N ARG A 194 -4.50 -2.42 12.39
CA ARG A 194 -5.10 -1.39 13.23
C ARG A 194 -6.54 -1.70 13.61
N VAL A 195 -7.35 -2.17 12.67
CA VAL A 195 -8.73 -2.61 12.92
C VAL A 195 -8.75 -3.74 13.95
N TYR A 196 -7.81 -4.69 13.82
CA TYR A 196 -7.64 -5.76 14.79
C TYR A 196 -7.29 -5.23 16.18
N GLU A 197 -6.28 -4.36 16.31
CA GLU A 197 -5.88 -3.78 17.59
C GLU A 197 -6.99 -2.92 18.23
N ASN A 198 -7.69 -2.10 17.45
CA ASN A 198 -8.81 -1.32 17.99
C ASN A 198 -9.93 -2.23 18.54
N ARG A 199 -10.16 -3.36 17.88
CA ARG A 199 -11.15 -4.35 18.35
C ARG A 199 -10.68 -5.04 19.62
N THR A 200 -9.42 -5.46 19.75
CA THR A 200 -8.91 -6.07 21.00
C THR A 200 -9.05 -5.11 22.18
N GLN A 201 -8.84 -3.81 21.96
CA GLN A 201 -9.01 -2.77 22.98
C GLN A 201 -10.49 -2.58 23.37
N ARG A 202 -11.42 -2.63 22.41
CA ARG A 202 -12.87 -2.60 22.69
C ARG A 202 -13.36 -3.85 23.43
N ASP A 203 -12.90 -5.04 23.04
CA ASP A 203 -13.23 -6.29 23.72
C ASP A 203 -12.75 -6.27 25.19
N ARG A 204 -11.58 -5.66 25.44
CA ARG A 204 -11.07 -5.44 26.80
C ARG A 204 -11.91 -4.44 27.58
N ALA A 205 -12.28 -3.31 26.97
CA ALA A 205 -13.17 -2.32 27.59
C ALA A 205 -14.52 -2.93 27.96
N ASN A 206 -15.10 -3.77 27.09
CA ASN A 206 -16.32 -4.53 27.39
C ASN A 206 -16.14 -5.46 28.58
N THR A 207 -15.03 -6.21 28.63
CA THR A 207 -14.74 -7.13 29.75
C THR A 207 -14.68 -6.39 31.09
N TRP A 208 -13.96 -5.26 31.14
CA TRP A 208 -13.90 -4.43 32.34
C TRP A 208 -15.26 -3.81 32.68
N ALA A 209 -16.00 -3.33 31.70
CA ALA A 209 -17.33 -2.78 31.91
C ALA A 209 -18.29 -3.83 32.48
N ASP A 210 -18.27 -5.06 31.97
CA ASP A 210 -19.10 -6.17 32.45
C ASP A 210 -18.79 -6.49 33.92
N GLN A 211 -17.50 -6.62 34.25
CA GLN A 211 -17.04 -6.85 35.62
C GLN A 211 -17.41 -5.68 36.56
N MET A 212 -17.28 -4.44 36.09
CA MET A 212 -17.62 -3.25 36.85
C MET A 212 -19.12 -3.16 37.11
N SER A 213 -19.96 -3.43 36.10
CA SER A 213 -21.42 -3.44 36.24
C SER A 213 -21.87 -4.55 37.20
N GLU A 214 -21.36 -5.77 37.05
CA GLU A 214 -21.68 -6.88 37.95
C GLU A 214 -21.24 -6.60 39.40
N THR A 215 -20.05 -6.04 39.58
CA THR A 215 -19.53 -5.68 40.91
C THR A 215 -20.33 -4.53 41.52
N ALA A 216 -20.70 -3.53 40.73
CA ALA A 216 -21.53 -2.42 41.19
C ALA A 216 -22.94 -2.85 41.62
N GLU A 217 -23.49 -3.92 41.04
CA GLU A 217 -24.77 -4.50 41.46
C GLU A 217 -24.65 -5.38 42.70
N LYS A 218 -23.61 -6.22 42.80
CA LYS A 218 -23.46 -7.21 43.87
C LYS A 218 -22.75 -6.65 45.10
N ASN A 219 -21.59 -6.04 44.92
CA ASN A 219 -20.71 -5.54 45.99
C ASN A 219 -20.06 -4.19 45.59
N PRO A 220 -20.76 -3.05 45.72
CA PRO A 220 -20.26 -1.75 45.26
C PRO A 220 -18.90 -1.34 45.83
N SER A 221 -18.56 -1.80 47.04
CA SER A 221 -17.27 -1.51 47.71
C SER A 221 -16.07 -2.14 46.99
N ASP A 222 -16.25 -3.27 46.32
CA ASP A 222 -15.19 -3.99 45.62
C ASP A 222 -14.82 -3.32 44.28
N LEU A 223 -15.65 -2.39 43.79
CA LEU A 223 -15.42 -1.67 42.54
C LEU A 223 -14.10 -0.87 42.55
N ILE A 224 -13.71 -0.34 43.71
CA ILE A 224 -12.44 0.40 43.87
C ILE A 224 -11.24 -0.53 43.63
N LEU A 225 -11.32 -1.78 44.08
CA LEU A 225 -10.27 -2.78 43.85
C LEU A 225 -10.17 -3.12 42.36
N LEU A 226 -11.31 -3.25 41.69
CA LEU A 226 -11.37 -3.55 40.26
C LEU A 226 -10.80 -2.40 39.40
N VAL A 227 -11.12 -1.15 39.73
CA VAL A 227 -10.53 0.03 39.07
C VAL A 227 -9.01 0.09 39.31
N ALA A 228 -8.55 -0.25 40.52
CA ALA A 228 -7.14 -0.32 40.83
C ALA A 228 -6.41 -1.47 40.09
N ASP A 229 -7.05 -2.62 39.89
CA ASP A 229 -6.50 -3.72 39.08
C ASP A 229 -6.39 -3.32 37.61
N MET A 230 -7.42 -2.67 37.06
CA MET A 230 -7.37 -2.12 35.71
C MET A 230 -6.21 -1.13 35.55
N ALA A 231 -6.02 -0.22 36.52
CA ALA A 231 -4.92 0.74 36.54
C ALA A 231 -3.54 0.07 36.56
N ARG A 232 -3.40 -1.02 37.33
CA ARG A 232 -2.15 -1.77 37.48
C ARG A 232 -1.79 -2.63 36.27
N SER A 233 -2.74 -2.91 35.37
CA SER A 233 -2.49 -3.73 34.18
C SER A 233 -1.43 -3.14 33.23
N GLY A 234 -1.10 -1.84 33.35
CA GLY A 234 0.04 -1.20 32.69
C GLY A 234 -0.07 -1.08 31.16
N GLN A 235 -1.21 -1.44 30.58
CA GLN A 235 -1.41 -1.43 29.13
C GLN A 235 -1.93 -0.06 28.64
N PRO A 236 -1.53 0.41 27.45
CA PRO A 236 -1.96 1.71 26.92
C PRO A 236 -3.48 1.76 26.76
N MET A 237 -4.10 2.80 27.31
CA MET A 237 -5.51 3.11 27.09
C MET A 237 -5.60 3.97 25.82
N ASN A 238 -5.84 3.34 24.67
CA ASN A 238 -6.04 4.08 23.42
C ASN A 238 -7.48 4.62 23.33
N SER A 239 -7.74 5.41 22.28
CA SER A 239 -9.06 6.00 22.00
C SER A 239 -10.18 4.96 22.00
N ALA A 240 -9.94 3.79 21.40
CA ALA A 240 -10.91 2.71 21.28
C ALA A 240 -11.32 2.14 22.64
N PHE A 241 -10.35 1.93 23.55
CA PHE A 241 -10.62 1.48 24.92
C PHE A 241 -11.43 2.52 25.69
N VAL A 242 -10.98 3.79 25.70
CA VAL A 242 -11.60 4.86 26.48
C VAL A 242 -13.02 5.15 25.98
N ALA A 243 -13.22 5.24 24.66
CA ALA A 243 -14.52 5.51 24.08
C ALA A 243 -15.52 4.40 24.39
N GLU A 244 -15.12 3.12 24.28
CA GLU A 244 -15.99 1.98 24.58
C GLU A 244 -16.31 1.89 26.08
N LEU A 245 -15.32 2.04 26.95
CA LEU A 245 -15.52 2.01 28.40
C LEU A 245 -16.42 3.17 28.85
N ALA A 246 -16.17 4.39 28.35
CA ALA A 246 -17.00 5.56 28.64
C ALA A 246 -18.45 5.33 28.22
N ARG A 247 -18.67 4.85 26.98
CA ARG A 247 -19.99 4.54 26.44
C ARG A 247 -20.74 3.50 27.27
N ARG A 248 -20.06 2.46 27.78
CA ARG A 248 -20.67 1.40 28.60
C ARG A 248 -21.04 1.89 29.99
N LEU A 249 -20.21 2.73 30.61
CA LEU A 249 -20.39 3.17 32.01
C LEU A 249 -21.26 4.44 32.14
N GLN A 250 -21.35 5.26 31.10
CA GLN A 250 -22.09 6.52 31.15
C GLN A 250 -23.61 6.29 31.32
N GLY A 251 -24.22 7.05 32.24
CA GLY A 251 -25.66 7.00 32.48
C GLY A 251 -26.16 5.80 33.30
N GLN A 252 -25.25 5.03 33.91
CA GLN A 252 -25.59 3.91 34.79
C GLN A 252 -25.66 4.33 36.29
N SER A 253 -25.18 3.48 37.21
CA SER A 253 -25.25 3.68 38.66
C SER A 253 -24.23 4.72 39.17
N SER A 254 -24.51 5.32 40.32
CA SER A 254 -23.60 6.28 40.98
C SER A 254 -22.25 5.67 41.34
N SER A 255 -22.18 4.36 41.58
CA SER A 255 -20.94 3.63 41.82
C SER A 255 -20.03 3.62 40.59
N LEU A 256 -20.59 3.45 39.38
CA LEU A 256 -19.84 3.46 38.13
C LEU A 256 -19.32 4.86 37.76
N THR A 257 -19.96 5.92 38.27
CA THR A 257 -19.44 7.30 38.14
C THR A 257 -18.04 7.45 38.74
N LEU A 258 -17.72 6.73 39.82
CA LEU A 258 -16.37 6.76 40.41
C LEU A 258 -15.32 6.15 39.48
N ALA A 259 -15.67 5.08 38.75
CA ALA A 259 -14.78 4.48 37.75
C ALA A 259 -14.53 5.43 36.58
N LEU A 260 -15.59 6.10 36.08
CA LEU A 260 -15.45 7.15 35.05
C LEU A 260 -14.63 8.34 35.53
N GLN A 261 -14.80 8.75 36.78
CA GLN A 261 -14.02 9.84 37.36
C GLN A 261 -12.54 9.48 37.48
N TRP A 262 -12.23 8.22 37.83
CA TRP A 262 -10.85 7.74 37.81
C TRP A 262 -10.24 7.79 36.40
N VAL A 263 -10.96 7.33 35.38
CA VAL A 263 -10.50 7.44 33.97
C VAL A 263 -10.27 8.90 33.59
N THR A 264 -11.16 9.80 34.03
CA THR A 264 -11.06 11.25 33.79
C THR A 264 -9.81 11.84 34.43
N THR A 265 -9.53 11.52 35.70
CA THR A 265 -8.30 11.95 36.39
C THR A 265 -7.07 11.40 35.69
N ARG A 266 -7.07 10.13 35.28
CA ARG A 266 -5.95 9.50 34.60
C ARG A 266 -5.63 10.13 33.25
N LEU A 267 -6.66 10.50 32.48
CA LEU A 267 -6.47 11.22 31.21
C LEU A 267 -5.99 12.65 31.45
N ALA A 268 -6.45 13.30 32.52
CA ALA A 268 -6.00 14.65 32.88
C ALA A 268 -4.49 14.68 33.23
N ASP A 269 -3.92 13.61 33.80
CA ASP A 269 -2.48 13.48 34.04
C ASP A 269 -1.64 13.67 32.76
N VAL A 270 -2.20 13.32 31.60
CA VAL A 270 -1.57 13.45 30.28
C VAL A 270 -2.21 14.55 29.41
N GLY A 271 -3.04 15.42 30.01
CA GLY A 271 -3.66 16.55 29.33
C GLY A 271 -4.78 16.18 28.35
N LEU A 272 -5.39 15.00 28.48
CA LEU A 272 -6.44 14.49 27.61
C LEU A 272 -7.80 14.44 28.32
N THR A 273 -8.89 14.42 27.54
CA THR A 273 -10.26 14.23 28.06
C THR A 273 -10.95 13.03 27.40
N ILE A 274 -11.99 12.50 28.06
CA ILE A 274 -12.83 11.43 27.48
C ILE A 274 -13.45 11.89 26.16
N GLU A 275 -13.94 13.13 26.08
CA GLU A 275 -14.53 13.68 24.85
C GLU A 275 -13.51 13.72 23.70
N GLN A 276 -12.27 14.15 23.97
CA GLN A 276 -11.19 14.12 22.98
C GLN A 276 -10.89 12.69 22.52
N GLN A 277 -10.91 11.70 23.42
CA GLN A 277 -10.70 10.29 23.05
C GLN A 277 -11.85 9.73 22.21
N ILE A 278 -13.10 10.10 22.51
CA ILE A 278 -14.26 9.73 21.69
C ILE A 278 -14.13 10.34 20.29
N GLN A 279 -13.78 11.62 20.19
CA GLN A 279 -13.58 12.28 18.89
C GLN A 279 -12.43 11.66 18.10
N ALA A 280 -11.31 11.34 18.77
CA ALA A 280 -10.18 10.67 18.15
C ALA A 280 -10.58 9.30 17.58
N GLU A 281 -11.39 8.52 18.32
CA GLU A 281 -11.89 7.23 17.84
C GLU A 281 -12.79 7.37 16.60
N ILE A 282 -13.70 8.33 16.60
CA ILE A 282 -14.58 8.60 15.45
C ILE A 282 -13.76 8.99 14.22
N GLN A 283 -12.82 9.92 14.38
CA GLN A 283 -11.93 10.37 13.30
C GLN A 283 -11.08 9.21 12.77
N GLN A 284 -10.54 8.37 13.66
CA GLN A 284 -9.72 7.24 13.29
C GLN A 284 -10.50 6.19 12.50
N GLN A 285 -11.72 5.84 12.93
CA GLN A 285 -12.57 4.91 12.19
C GLN A 285 -12.98 5.45 10.82
N ALA A 286 -13.33 6.72 10.74
CA ALA A 286 -13.67 7.37 9.46
C ALA A 286 -12.47 7.34 8.50
N ALA A 287 -11.26 7.67 9.00
CA ALA A 287 -10.06 7.63 8.20
C ALA A 287 -9.73 6.22 7.69
N ASP A 288 -9.86 5.20 8.55
CA ASP A 288 -9.61 3.81 8.16
C ASP A 288 -10.62 3.31 7.11
N GLN A 289 -11.90 3.67 7.26
CA GLN A 289 -12.92 3.35 6.27
C GLN A 289 -12.60 3.99 4.90
N VAL A 290 -12.19 5.26 4.88
CA VAL A 290 -11.82 5.97 3.64
C VAL A 290 -10.60 5.31 2.99
N THR A 291 -9.55 5.00 3.74
CA THR A 291 -8.36 4.35 3.19
C THR A 291 -8.64 2.96 2.63
N ILE A 292 -9.49 2.16 3.28
CA ILE A 292 -9.91 0.86 2.72
C ILE A 292 -10.69 1.12 1.43
N SER A 293 -11.67 2.03 1.43
CA SER A 293 -12.45 2.37 0.24
C SER A 293 -11.57 2.81 -0.94
N ASN A 294 -10.62 3.72 -0.71
CA ASN A 294 -9.68 4.18 -1.73
C ASN A 294 -8.80 3.03 -2.23
N SER A 295 -8.28 2.19 -1.33
CA SER A 295 -7.44 1.05 -1.70
C SER A 295 -8.22 0.03 -2.55
N ILE A 296 -9.46 -0.26 -2.20
CA ILE A 296 -10.35 -1.13 -2.96
C ILE A 296 -10.67 -0.54 -4.34
N GLY A 297 -11.00 0.76 -4.41
CA GLY A 297 -11.23 1.48 -5.66
C GLY A 297 -10.02 1.41 -6.60
N SER A 298 -8.83 1.66 -6.06
CA SER A 298 -7.56 1.56 -6.80
C SER A 298 -7.27 0.14 -7.26
N LEU A 299 -7.49 -0.87 -6.43
CA LEU A 299 -7.32 -2.27 -6.83
C LEU A 299 -8.22 -2.66 -8.01
N ARG A 300 -9.48 -2.20 -8.02
CA ARG A 300 -10.38 -2.38 -9.18
C ARG A 300 -9.86 -1.65 -10.40
N PHE A 301 -9.44 -0.40 -10.23
CA PHE A 301 -8.85 0.41 -11.30
C PHE A 301 -7.62 -0.28 -11.93
N LEU A 302 -6.71 -0.85 -11.14
CA LEU A 302 -5.54 -1.58 -11.67
C LEU A 302 -5.93 -2.81 -12.51
N GLY A 303 -7.14 -3.35 -12.34
CA GLY A 303 -7.68 -4.45 -13.14
C GLY A 303 -8.30 -4.01 -14.47
N THR A 304 -8.74 -2.75 -14.58
CA THR A 304 -9.42 -2.24 -15.78
C THR A 304 -8.55 -1.33 -16.65
N MET A 305 -7.45 -0.80 -16.12
CA MET A 305 -6.52 0.08 -16.86
C MET A 305 -5.86 -0.67 -18.03
N ASP A 306 -5.79 -0.04 -19.21
CA ASP A 306 -5.00 -0.56 -20.33
C ASP A 306 -3.51 -0.28 -20.10
N TRP A 307 -2.85 -1.25 -19.47
CA TRP A 307 -1.42 -1.19 -19.20
C TRP A 307 -0.56 -1.23 -20.47
N ARG A 308 -1.10 -1.72 -21.60
CA ARG A 308 -0.38 -1.75 -22.88
C ARG A 308 -0.23 -0.34 -23.41
N GLU A 309 -1.34 0.39 -23.46
CA GLU A 309 -1.35 1.80 -23.85
C GLU A 309 -0.48 2.65 -22.92
N PHE A 310 -0.57 2.41 -21.60
CA PHE A 310 0.25 3.12 -20.62
C PHE A 310 1.75 2.92 -20.86
N VAL A 311 2.20 1.66 -21.03
CA VAL A 311 3.62 1.37 -21.25
C VAL A 311 4.10 1.93 -22.58
N GLU A 312 3.33 1.83 -23.66
CA GLU A 312 3.70 2.43 -24.95
C GLU A 312 3.80 3.95 -24.86
N THR A 313 2.88 4.59 -24.15
CA THR A 313 2.90 6.06 -23.99
C THR A 313 4.11 6.51 -23.18
N MET A 314 4.43 5.81 -22.09
CA MET A 314 5.51 6.18 -21.15
C MET A 314 6.90 5.71 -21.57
N SER A 315 7.02 4.83 -22.57
CA SER A 315 8.28 4.21 -22.95
C SER A 315 9.07 5.10 -23.90
N ALA A 316 10.23 5.59 -23.45
CA ALA A 316 11.18 6.27 -24.34
C ALA A 316 11.62 5.38 -25.52
N VAL A 317 11.77 4.07 -25.31
CA VAL A 317 12.08 3.10 -26.37
C VAL A 317 10.97 3.05 -27.42
N GLU A 318 9.70 3.02 -27.00
CA GLU A 318 8.57 3.05 -27.92
C GLU A 318 8.56 4.35 -28.74
N GLN A 319 8.75 5.50 -28.08
CA GLN A 319 8.79 6.79 -28.78
C GLN A 319 9.94 6.86 -29.78
N THR A 320 11.12 6.34 -29.43
CA THR A 320 12.25 6.21 -30.35
C THR A 320 11.87 5.33 -31.54
N LEU A 321 11.42 4.10 -31.33
CA LEU A 321 11.11 3.16 -32.42
C LEU A 321 10.00 3.66 -33.36
N ARG A 322 9.08 4.50 -32.88
CA ARG A 322 8.07 5.18 -33.73
C ARG A 322 8.67 6.17 -34.73
N CYS A 323 9.91 6.60 -34.55
CA CYS A 323 10.66 7.37 -35.54
C CYS A 323 11.24 6.50 -36.67
N ASP A 324 10.81 5.24 -36.80
CA ASP A 324 11.12 4.37 -37.93
C ASP A 324 10.95 5.11 -39.28
N PRO A 325 12.02 5.25 -40.08
CA PRO A 325 11.96 6.01 -41.32
C PRO A 325 11.06 5.39 -42.40
N ALA A 326 10.74 4.10 -42.29
CA ALA A 326 9.78 3.42 -43.15
C ALA A 326 8.32 3.60 -42.69
N ASP A 327 8.09 4.22 -41.51
CA ASP A 327 6.78 4.40 -40.89
C ASP A 327 5.98 3.08 -40.82
N THR A 328 6.69 1.96 -40.61
CA THR A 328 6.10 0.62 -40.53
C THR A 328 5.87 0.24 -39.07
N TYR A 329 6.83 0.51 -38.19
CA TYR A 329 6.75 0.17 -36.77
C TYR A 329 5.46 0.66 -36.10
N GLY A 330 5.11 1.94 -36.29
CA GLY A 330 3.90 2.54 -35.69
C GLY A 330 2.58 1.92 -36.17
N LYS A 331 2.57 1.26 -37.34
CA LYS A 331 1.40 0.61 -37.93
C LYS A 331 1.26 -0.87 -37.53
N MET A 332 2.27 -1.43 -36.89
CA MET A 332 2.24 -2.82 -36.42
C MET A 332 1.25 -2.99 -35.27
N ASP A 333 0.80 -4.23 -35.07
CA ASP A 333 0.01 -4.58 -33.90
C ASP A 333 0.88 -4.56 -32.63
N PHE A 334 0.20 -4.50 -31.48
CA PHE A 334 0.88 -4.43 -30.18
C PHE A 334 1.85 -5.59 -29.96
N ALA A 335 1.47 -6.82 -30.33
CA ALA A 335 2.29 -8.00 -30.10
C ALA A 335 3.62 -7.94 -30.86
N THR A 336 3.58 -7.47 -32.11
CA THR A 336 4.80 -7.29 -32.90
C THR A 336 5.67 -6.18 -32.30
N ARG A 337 5.10 -5.00 -31.97
CA ARG A 337 5.87 -3.93 -31.32
C ARG A 337 6.50 -4.38 -30.00
N ASP A 338 5.77 -5.16 -29.21
CA ASP A 338 6.27 -5.70 -27.95
C ASP A 338 7.45 -6.65 -28.14
N ASN A 339 7.43 -7.47 -29.20
CA ASN A 339 8.58 -8.31 -29.54
C ASN A 339 9.83 -7.48 -29.85
N TYR A 340 9.71 -6.39 -30.62
CA TYR A 340 10.83 -5.48 -30.88
C TYR A 340 11.38 -4.90 -29.58
N ARG A 341 10.52 -4.40 -28.68
CA ARG A 341 10.93 -3.90 -27.36
C ARG A 341 11.63 -4.97 -26.53
N HIS A 342 11.19 -6.22 -26.61
CA HIS A 342 11.84 -7.36 -25.93
C HIS A 342 13.24 -7.64 -26.48
N ILE A 343 13.43 -7.55 -27.80
CA ILE A 343 14.76 -7.68 -28.43
C ILE A 343 15.68 -6.54 -27.99
N ILE A 344 15.19 -5.29 -27.96
CA ILE A 344 15.95 -4.13 -27.45
C ILE A 344 16.41 -4.37 -26.01
N GLU A 345 15.51 -4.85 -25.14
CA GLU A 345 15.85 -5.17 -23.75
C GLU A 345 16.97 -6.23 -23.65
N GLN A 346 16.88 -7.30 -24.46
CA GLN A 346 17.89 -8.37 -24.48
C GLN A 346 19.25 -7.90 -24.98
N LEU A 347 19.28 -7.05 -26.01
CA LEU A 347 20.50 -6.46 -26.55
C LEU A 347 21.14 -5.49 -25.55
N ALA A 348 20.34 -4.61 -24.94
CA ALA A 348 20.82 -3.69 -23.91
C ALA A 348 21.44 -4.45 -22.71
N LYS A 349 20.79 -5.52 -22.24
CA LYS A 349 21.30 -6.38 -21.15
C LYS A 349 22.68 -7.01 -21.44
N ARG A 350 23.05 -7.17 -22.72
CA ARG A 350 24.32 -7.77 -23.15
C ARG A 350 25.35 -6.76 -23.65
N SER A 351 25.07 -5.47 -23.48
CA SER A 351 25.92 -4.38 -23.97
C SER A 351 26.17 -3.33 -22.88
N SER A 352 27.01 -2.33 -23.19
CA SER A 352 27.19 -1.14 -22.36
C SER A 352 26.17 -0.03 -22.64
N TYR A 353 25.24 -0.24 -23.58
CA TYR A 353 24.26 0.74 -24.01
C TYR A 353 22.94 0.61 -23.24
N THR A 354 22.24 1.72 -23.06
CA THR A 354 20.88 1.74 -22.51
C THR A 354 19.89 1.21 -23.55
N GLU A 355 18.68 0.84 -23.10
CA GLU A 355 17.61 0.38 -24.00
C GLU A 355 17.27 1.43 -25.08
N VAL A 356 17.24 2.71 -24.70
CA VAL A 356 17.02 3.83 -25.63
C VAL A 356 18.16 3.93 -26.64
N GLN A 357 19.42 3.86 -26.19
CA GLN A 357 20.58 3.91 -27.09
C GLN A 357 20.58 2.75 -28.10
N VAL A 358 20.19 1.54 -27.68
CA VAL A 358 20.06 0.41 -28.60
C VAL A 358 18.96 0.67 -29.64
N ALA A 359 17.84 1.28 -29.25
CA ALA A 359 16.77 1.65 -30.17
C ALA A 359 17.20 2.74 -31.15
N GLU A 360 17.93 3.76 -30.69
CA GLU A 360 18.52 4.80 -31.54
C GLU A 360 19.48 4.20 -32.57
N GLN A 361 20.38 3.31 -32.15
CA GLN A 361 21.30 2.61 -33.07
C GLN A 361 20.57 1.76 -34.11
N ALA A 362 19.49 1.09 -33.72
CA ALA A 362 18.66 0.32 -34.65
C ALA A 362 18.05 1.24 -35.74
N LEU A 363 17.60 2.44 -35.37
CA LEU A 363 17.06 3.42 -36.31
C LEU A 363 18.12 4.05 -37.20
N GLU A 364 19.30 4.36 -36.66
CA GLU A 364 20.43 4.86 -37.45
C GLU A 364 20.82 3.87 -38.54
N LEU A 365 20.88 2.56 -38.21
CA LEU A 365 21.16 1.50 -39.18
C LEU A 365 20.03 1.35 -40.21
N ALA A 366 18.76 1.44 -39.79
CA ALA A 366 17.61 1.41 -40.69
C ALA A 366 17.62 2.61 -41.66
N GLN A 367 17.96 3.80 -41.17
CA GLN A 367 18.06 5.02 -41.96
C GLN A 367 19.22 4.95 -42.96
N ALA A 368 20.38 4.45 -42.56
CA ALA A 368 21.55 4.32 -43.43
C ALA A 368 21.34 3.31 -44.58
N ASN A 369 20.50 2.30 -44.37
CA ASN A 369 20.20 1.26 -45.37
C ASN A 369 18.82 1.44 -46.03
N ARG A 370 18.21 2.62 -45.88
CA ARG A 370 16.99 2.96 -46.60
C ARG A 370 17.32 3.05 -48.08
N GLU A 371 16.95 2.03 -48.85
CA GLU A 371 16.95 2.17 -50.30
C GLU A 371 16.03 3.36 -50.64
N PRO A 372 16.51 4.40 -51.36
CA PRO A 372 15.62 5.40 -51.88
C PRO A 372 14.62 4.64 -52.75
N ALA A 373 13.33 4.75 -52.43
CA ALA A 373 12.27 4.12 -53.21
C ALA A 373 12.57 4.41 -54.67
N ARG A 374 12.95 3.38 -55.44
CA ARG A 374 13.08 3.52 -56.89
C ARG A 374 11.68 3.85 -57.37
N GLY A 375 11.42 5.14 -57.54
CA GLY A 375 10.25 5.66 -58.23
C GLY A 375 10.31 5.15 -59.65
N GLY A 376 9.84 3.91 -59.85
CA GLY A 376 9.44 3.40 -61.14
C GLY A 376 8.18 4.14 -61.54
N LEU A 377 8.32 5.38 -62.01
CA LEU A 377 7.38 5.90 -62.98
C LEU A 377 7.64 5.11 -64.26
N ASP A 378 6.86 4.06 -64.44
CA ASP A 378 6.68 3.42 -65.73
C ASP A 378 6.15 4.50 -66.69
N MET A 379 7.03 5.01 -67.56
CA MET A 379 6.69 5.95 -68.64
C MET A 379 6.00 5.18 -69.77
N ARG A 380 4.90 4.51 -69.45
CA ARG A 380 3.99 3.86 -70.40
C ARG A 380 2.55 4.00 -69.92
N THR A 381 2.00 5.21 -70.08
CA THR A 381 0.70 5.43 -70.75
C THR A 381 0.51 6.92 -71.01
#